data_AF-A0A2C6D752-F1
#
_entry.id   AF-A0A2C6D752-F1
#
_cell.length_a   1.000
_cell.length_b   1.000
_cell.length_c   1.000
_cell.angle_alpha   90.00
_cell.angle_beta   90.00
_cell.angle_gamma   90.00
#
_symmetry.space_group_name_H-M   'P 1'
#
loop_
_entity.id
_entity.type
_entity.pdbx_description
1 polymer ?
#
loop_
_entity_poly.entity_id
_entity_poly.type
_entity_poly.pdbx_seq_one_letter_code
_entity_poly.pdbx_strand_id
1 'polypeptide(L)'
;MPGHIQTLAGKVGTVVQPIDPTVIDGKVNIEMALVGQYVPGLRPELTVDGNIEIDTIKNALYIELPESVRANSEQDLLKVVDDTGHWQKLRFGMQSDNLIEIKGGAAVGDRFVLSPLANFSDAGSLKLE
;
A
#
# COMPACT_ATOMS: atom_id res chain seq x y z
N MET A 1 7.88 -15.49 -7.16
CA MET A 1 7.21 -14.25 -6.71
C MET A 1 6.97 -13.39 -7.94
N PRO A 2 5.75 -12.88 -8.17
CA PRO A 2 5.48 -12.02 -9.31
C PRO A 2 6.13 -10.64 -9.12
N GLY A 3 6.42 -9.99 -10.23
CA GLY A 3 6.96 -8.64 -10.23
C GLY A 3 6.74 -7.97 -11.57
N HIS A 4 7.29 -6.78 -11.68
CA HIS A 4 7.36 -6.06 -12.94
C HIS A 4 8.59 -5.19 -13.00
N ILE A 5 9.03 -4.91 -14.22
CA ILE A 5 10.03 -3.87 -14.49
C ILE A 5 9.38 -2.71 -15.24
N GLN A 6 9.79 -1.49 -14.91
CA GLN A 6 9.40 -0.28 -15.60
C GLN A 6 10.55 0.20 -16.49
N THR A 7 10.23 0.44 -17.76
CA THR A 7 11.15 1.04 -18.75
C THR A 7 10.54 2.32 -19.30
N LEU A 8 11.31 3.08 -20.08
CA LEU A 8 10.78 4.24 -20.82
C LEU A 8 9.70 3.84 -21.84
N ALA A 9 9.75 2.62 -22.37
CA ALA A 9 8.80 2.14 -23.38
C ALA A 9 7.55 1.47 -22.78
N GLY A 10 7.54 1.22 -21.46
CA GLY A 10 6.42 0.60 -20.77
C GLY A 10 6.82 -0.39 -19.68
N LYS A 11 5.79 -1.04 -19.12
CA LYS A 11 5.88 -2.02 -18.02
C LYS A 11 5.91 -3.44 -18.56
N VAL A 12 6.79 -4.27 -18.01
CA VAL A 12 6.94 -5.69 -18.40
C VAL A 12 6.73 -6.58 -17.18
N GLY A 13 5.92 -7.62 -17.30
CA GLY A 13 5.72 -8.60 -16.23
C GLY A 13 6.96 -9.45 -16.02
N THR A 14 7.24 -9.82 -14.77
CA THR A 14 8.36 -10.68 -14.41
C THR A 14 8.00 -11.70 -13.34
N VAL A 15 8.82 -12.73 -13.22
CA VAL A 15 8.77 -13.68 -12.11
C VAL A 15 10.17 -13.94 -11.57
N VAL A 16 10.34 -13.77 -10.25
CA VAL A 16 11.59 -14.08 -9.55
C VAL A 16 11.89 -15.56 -9.70
N GLN A 17 13.09 -15.87 -10.21
CA GLN A 17 13.60 -17.23 -10.32
C GLN A 17 14.16 -17.70 -8.98
N PRO A 18 14.03 -18.99 -8.63
CA PRO A 18 14.70 -19.56 -7.47
C PRO A 18 16.21 -19.51 -7.70
N ILE A 19 16.94 -18.91 -6.76
CA ILE A 19 18.41 -18.93 -6.72
C ILE A 19 18.85 -19.16 -5.28
N ASP A 20 20.07 -19.63 -5.08
CA ASP A 20 20.73 -19.62 -3.78
C ASP A 20 21.21 -18.19 -3.48
N PRO A 21 20.53 -17.43 -2.59
CA PRO A 21 20.87 -16.04 -2.38
C PRO A 21 22.20 -15.95 -1.65
N THR A 22 23.24 -15.49 -2.34
CA THR A 22 24.50 -15.11 -1.69
C THR A 22 24.38 -13.65 -1.26
N VAL A 23 24.51 -13.39 0.04
CA VAL A 23 24.54 -12.01 0.57
C VAL A 23 25.94 -11.46 0.38
N ILE A 24 26.05 -10.37 -0.39
CA ILE A 24 27.31 -9.67 -0.62
C ILE A 24 27.07 -8.21 -0.24
N ASP A 25 27.82 -7.71 0.75
CA ASP A 25 27.71 -6.32 1.22
C ASP A 25 26.27 -5.93 1.62
N GLY A 26 25.56 -6.85 2.29
CA GLY A 26 24.17 -6.65 2.71
C GLY A 26 23.14 -6.64 1.58
N LYS A 27 23.55 -6.93 0.33
CA LYS A 27 22.67 -7.01 -0.83
C LYS A 27 22.49 -8.46 -1.28
N VAL A 28 21.30 -8.76 -1.76
CA VAL A 28 20.96 -10.04 -2.38
C VAL A 28 20.77 -9.79 -3.88
N ASN A 29 21.59 -10.43 -4.70
CA ASN A 29 21.36 -10.46 -6.13
C ASN A 29 20.23 -11.42 -6.41
N ILE A 30 19.29 -11.03 -7.25
CA ILE A 30 18.16 -11.86 -7.68
C ILE A 30 18.09 -11.92 -9.20
N GLU A 31 17.56 -13.01 -9.73
CA GLU A 31 17.25 -13.14 -11.15
C GLU A 31 15.75 -13.11 -11.37
N MET A 32 15.31 -12.34 -12.37
CA MET A 32 13.90 -12.22 -12.75
C MET A 32 13.74 -12.60 -14.21
N ALA A 33 12.87 -13.58 -14.49
CA ALA A 33 12.51 -13.93 -15.85
C ALA A 33 11.41 -12.98 -16.35
N LEU A 34 11.57 -12.43 -17.55
CA LEU A 34 10.51 -11.68 -18.23
C LEU A 34 9.41 -12.64 -18.66
N VAL A 35 8.15 -12.27 -18.43
CA VAL A 35 6.97 -13.04 -18.83
C VAL A 35 6.02 -12.17 -19.66
N GLY A 36 5.37 -12.79 -20.66
CA GLY A 36 4.45 -12.10 -21.55
C GLY A 36 5.07 -11.66 -22.88
N GLN A 37 4.46 -10.66 -23.51
CA GLN A 37 4.88 -10.19 -24.84
C GLN A 37 6.09 -9.25 -24.74
N TYR A 38 6.95 -9.30 -25.76
CA TYR A 38 8.10 -8.41 -25.89
C TYR A 38 7.66 -6.94 -25.95
N VAL A 39 8.26 -6.10 -25.11
CA VAL A 39 8.06 -4.64 -25.16
C VAL A 39 9.15 -4.01 -26.02
N PRO A 40 8.79 -3.19 -27.04
CA PRO A 40 9.76 -2.54 -27.90
C PRO A 40 10.80 -1.75 -27.10
N GLY A 41 12.08 -1.92 -27.44
CA GLY A 41 13.15 -1.15 -26.80
C GLY A 41 13.81 -1.81 -25.59
N LEU A 42 13.36 -3.00 -25.19
CA LEU A 42 14.15 -3.86 -24.29
C LEU A 42 15.48 -4.23 -24.95
N ARG A 43 16.58 -3.90 -24.28
CA ARG A 43 17.96 -4.21 -24.70
C ARG A 43 18.74 -4.78 -23.52
N PRO A 44 19.79 -5.58 -23.76
CA PRO A 44 20.74 -5.96 -22.73
C PRO A 44 21.30 -4.73 -22.01
N GLU A 45 21.60 -4.87 -20.72
CA GLU A 45 22.22 -3.83 -19.89
C GLU A 45 21.40 -2.53 -19.73
N LEU A 46 20.10 -2.58 -20.02
CA LEU A 46 19.20 -1.45 -19.75
C LEU A 46 18.94 -1.31 -18.25
N THR A 47 19.15 -0.10 -17.72
CA THR A 47 18.73 0.26 -16.36
C THR A 47 17.21 0.35 -16.29
N VAL A 48 16.62 -0.34 -15.32
CA VAL A 48 15.16 -0.40 -15.09
C VAL A 48 14.86 -0.32 -13.61
N ASP A 49 13.66 0.18 -13.28
CA ASP A 49 13.12 0.06 -11.93
C ASP A 49 12.36 -1.26 -11.82
N GLY A 50 12.71 -2.07 -10.82
CA GLY A 50 12.08 -3.36 -10.56
C GLY A 50 11.22 -3.31 -9.32
N ASN A 51 10.01 -3.85 -9.41
CA ASN A 51 9.10 -4.02 -8.28
C ASN A 51 8.77 -5.50 -8.10
N ILE A 52 8.88 -5.98 -6.87
CA ILE A 52 8.58 -7.37 -6.51
C ILE A 52 7.43 -7.34 -5.53
N GLU A 53 6.39 -8.10 -5.83
CA GLU A 53 5.25 -8.26 -4.93
C GLU A 53 5.58 -9.37 -3.92
N ILE A 54 5.71 -8.97 -2.65
CA ILE A 54 6.08 -9.89 -1.56
C ILE A 54 4.87 -10.61 -0.95
N ASP A 55 3.71 -9.94 -0.93
CA ASP A 55 2.47 -10.44 -0.36
C ASP A 55 1.27 -9.76 -1.03
N THR A 56 0.09 -10.37 -0.94
CA THR A 56 -1.16 -9.82 -1.48
C THR A 56 -2.34 -10.25 -0.62
N ILE A 57 -3.08 -9.27 -0.10
CA ILE A 57 -4.25 -9.50 0.73
C ILE A 57 -5.50 -9.36 -0.14
N LYS A 58 -6.18 -10.49 -0.39
CA LYS A 58 -7.42 -10.51 -1.17
C LYS A 58 -8.61 -10.14 -0.29
N ASN A 59 -9.57 -9.41 -0.87
CA ASN A 59 -10.81 -9.00 -0.21
C ASN A 59 -10.61 -8.19 1.08
N ALA A 60 -9.53 -7.40 1.15
CA ALA A 60 -9.29 -6.48 2.25
C ALA A 60 -10.18 -5.23 2.13
N LEU A 61 -10.68 -4.74 3.27
CA LEU A 61 -11.13 -3.36 3.39
C LEU A 61 -9.89 -2.49 3.63
N TYR A 62 -9.74 -1.40 2.90
CA TYR A 62 -8.57 -0.54 3.01
C TYR A 62 -8.92 0.94 2.80
N ILE A 63 -8.05 1.82 3.29
CA ILE A 63 -8.09 3.26 3.05
C ILE A 63 -6.69 3.74 2.65
N GLU A 64 -6.57 4.98 2.18
CA GLU A 64 -5.27 5.62 2.03
C GLU A 64 -4.58 5.72 3.40
N LEU A 65 -3.27 5.50 3.43
CA LEU A 65 -2.47 5.50 4.65
C LEU A 65 -2.44 6.91 5.27
N PRO A 66 -3.09 7.14 6.43
CA PRO A 66 -3.03 8.43 7.11
C PRO A 66 -1.67 8.60 7.79
N GLU A 67 -1.11 9.81 7.80
CA GLU A 67 0.21 10.08 8.41
C GLU A 67 0.31 9.70 9.89
N SER A 68 -0.83 9.68 10.60
CA SER A 68 -0.90 9.36 12.04
C SER A 68 -0.94 7.87 12.35
N VAL A 69 -1.29 7.02 11.38
CA VAL A 69 -1.55 5.59 11.59
C VAL A 69 -0.31 4.76 11.24
N ARG A 70 -0.12 3.63 11.94
CA ARG A 70 0.92 2.65 11.63
C ARG A 70 0.31 1.27 11.40
N ALA A 71 1.04 0.42 10.67
CA ALA A 71 0.65 -0.97 10.51
C ALA A 71 0.47 -1.69 11.86
N ASN A 72 -0.49 -2.62 11.91
CA ASN A 72 -0.83 -3.43 13.09
C ASN A 72 -1.13 -2.62 14.36
N SER A 73 -1.72 -1.42 14.22
CA SER A 73 -2.14 -0.58 15.34
C SER A 73 -3.67 -0.43 15.41
N GLU A 74 -4.15 0.23 16.46
CA GLU A 74 -5.54 0.68 16.56
C GLU A 74 -5.54 2.20 16.75
N GLN A 75 -6.49 2.91 16.13
CA GLN A 75 -6.62 4.35 16.27
C GLN A 75 -8.05 4.79 15.98
N ASP A 76 -8.52 5.84 16.66
CA ASP A 76 -9.78 6.49 16.37
C ASP A 76 -9.64 7.41 15.16
N LEU A 77 -10.50 7.23 14.16
CA LEU A 77 -10.65 8.15 13.03
C LEU A 77 -12.04 8.77 13.05
N LEU A 78 -12.17 9.98 12.50
CA LEU A 78 -13.44 10.68 12.41
C LEU A 78 -14.25 10.12 11.22
N LYS A 79 -15.31 9.36 11.49
CA LYS A 79 -16.28 8.89 10.52
C LYS A 79 -17.31 9.97 10.21
N VAL A 80 -17.66 10.15 8.94
CA VAL A 80 -18.62 11.16 8.48
C VAL A 80 -19.96 10.51 8.13
N VAL A 81 -21.03 10.93 8.81
CA VAL A 81 -22.43 10.52 8.57
C VAL A 81 -23.28 11.78 8.50
N ASP A 82 -23.97 12.02 7.39
CA ASP A 82 -24.86 13.19 7.20
C ASP A 82 -24.22 14.52 7.67
N ASP A 83 -23.00 14.78 7.20
CA ASP A 83 -22.16 15.97 7.49
C ASP A 83 -21.75 16.14 8.97
N THR A 84 -21.96 15.10 9.78
CA THR A 84 -21.54 15.03 11.18
C THR A 84 -20.41 14.01 11.34
N GLY A 85 -19.34 14.43 11.99
CA GLY A 85 -18.18 13.62 12.34
C GLY A 85 -18.34 12.93 13.69
N HIS A 86 -18.12 11.62 13.74
CA HIS A 86 -18.09 10.82 14.97
C HIS A 86 -16.79 10.02 15.03
N TRP A 87 -16.13 10.02 16.19
CA TRP A 87 -14.93 9.20 16.41
C TRP A 87 -15.30 7.71 16.39
N GLN A 88 -14.59 6.94 15.58
CA GLN A 88 -14.77 5.50 15.46
C GLN A 88 -13.42 4.80 15.50
N LYS A 89 -13.31 3.85 16.42
CA LYS A 89 -12.10 3.06 16.62
C LYS A 89 -11.90 2.07 15.49
N LEU A 90 -10.77 2.18 14.81
CA LEU A 90 -10.36 1.26 13.74
C LEU A 90 -9.20 0.39 14.18
N ARG A 91 -9.18 -0.85 13.67
CA ARG A 91 -8.05 -1.78 13.81
C ARG A 91 -7.38 -1.94 12.46
N PHE A 92 -6.09 -1.63 12.41
CA PHE A 92 -5.31 -1.65 11.19
C PHE A 92 -4.47 -2.92 11.08
N GLY A 93 -4.21 -3.30 9.83
CA GLY A 93 -3.45 -4.48 9.46
C GLY A 93 -2.14 -4.12 8.78
N MET A 94 -1.86 -4.84 7.69
CA MET A 94 -0.69 -4.55 6.85
C MET A 94 -0.87 -3.20 6.15
N GLN A 95 0.24 -2.55 5.83
CA GLN A 95 0.26 -1.34 5.02
C GLN A 95 1.16 -1.52 3.80
N SER A 96 0.82 -0.84 2.72
CA SER A 96 1.68 -0.60 1.56
C SER A 96 2.15 0.85 1.58
N ASP A 97 2.81 1.31 0.51
CA ASP A 97 3.33 2.69 0.45
C ASP A 97 2.26 3.76 0.69
N ASN A 98 1.03 3.52 0.20
CA ASN A 98 -0.04 4.52 0.22
C ASN A 98 -1.37 4.00 0.79
N LEU A 99 -1.44 2.73 1.18
CA LEU A 99 -2.69 2.10 1.61
C LEU A 99 -2.49 1.38 2.93
N ILE A 100 -3.56 1.28 3.73
CA ILE A 100 -3.57 0.48 4.95
C ILE A 100 -4.84 -0.36 5.06
N GLU A 101 -4.67 -1.62 5.42
CA GLU A 101 -5.75 -2.57 5.66
C GLU A 101 -6.51 -2.21 6.95
N ILE A 102 -7.84 -2.26 6.90
CA ILE A 102 -8.72 -2.19 8.06
C ILE A 102 -9.21 -3.61 8.40
N LYS A 103 -8.75 -4.13 9.53
CA LYS A 103 -9.14 -5.43 10.09
C LYS A 103 -10.43 -5.38 10.91
N GLY A 104 -10.88 -4.18 11.29
CA GLY A 104 -12.14 -4.04 11.99
C GLY A 104 -12.48 -2.61 12.37
N GLY A 105 -13.75 -2.42 12.73
CA GLY A 105 -14.26 -1.11 13.13
C GLY A 105 -14.77 -0.25 11.99
N ALA A 106 -14.74 -0.70 10.73
CA ALA A 106 -15.33 -0.01 9.58
C ALA A 106 -16.11 -0.99 8.69
N ALA A 107 -17.02 -0.46 7.90
CA ALA A 107 -17.73 -1.17 6.84
C ALA A 107 -17.50 -0.52 5.48
N VAL A 108 -17.75 -1.29 4.41
CA VAL A 108 -17.74 -0.76 3.04
C VAL A 108 -18.77 0.37 2.92
N GLY A 109 -18.35 1.52 2.40
CA GLY A 109 -19.17 2.71 2.26
C GLY A 109 -19.01 3.73 3.39
N ASP A 110 -18.34 3.36 4.49
CA ASP A 110 -17.97 4.32 5.53
C ASP A 110 -16.96 5.35 5.00
N ARG A 111 -17.14 6.61 5.38
CA ARG A 111 -16.24 7.72 5.01
C ARG A 111 -15.48 8.19 6.25
N PHE A 112 -14.17 8.33 6.15
CA PHE A 112 -13.32 8.81 7.24
C PHE A 112 -12.49 10.01 6.80
N VAL A 113 -12.21 10.91 7.75
CA VAL A 113 -11.26 12.00 7.55
C VAL A 113 -9.85 11.50 7.82
N LEU A 114 -8.97 11.59 6.82
CA LEU A 114 -7.59 11.08 6.87
C LEU A 114 -6.54 12.17 7.14
N SER A 115 -6.94 13.44 7.05
CA SER A 115 -6.06 14.57 7.33
C SER A 115 -5.72 14.65 8.82
N PRO A 116 -4.49 15.08 9.18
CA PRO A 116 -4.14 15.30 10.57
C PRO A 116 -5.08 16.35 11.17
N LEU A 117 -5.98 15.90 12.05
CA LEU A 117 -6.81 16.77 12.87
C LEU A 117 -5.97 17.31 14.03
N ALA A 118 -4.92 18.07 13.71
CA ALA A 118 -3.97 18.61 14.68
C ALA A 118 -4.62 19.52 15.74
N ASN A 119 -5.87 19.96 15.52
CA ASN A 119 -6.55 20.96 16.33
C ASN A 119 -7.94 20.54 16.88
N PHE A 120 -8.36 19.27 16.75
CA PHE A 120 -9.74 18.87 17.12
C PHE A 120 -9.78 17.82 18.24
N SER A 121 -9.04 18.05 19.31
CA SER A 121 -8.85 17.06 20.38
C SER A 121 -9.95 17.06 21.46
N ASP A 122 -11.00 17.89 21.41
CA ASP A 122 -11.91 18.03 22.57
C ASP A 122 -13.42 18.21 22.27
N ALA A 123 -13.91 17.87 21.07
CA ALA A 123 -15.34 17.92 20.79
C ALA A 123 -15.86 16.60 20.22
N GLY A 124 -16.76 15.93 20.95
CA GLY A 124 -17.33 14.62 20.60
C GLY A 124 -18.17 14.57 19.32
N SER A 125 -18.33 15.68 18.61
CA SER A 125 -18.95 15.75 17.28
C SER A 125 -18.50 17.01 16.55
N LEU A 126 -17.95 16.87 15.34
CA LEU A 126 -17.56 17.99 14.48
C LEU A 126 -18.51 18.08 13.29
N LYS A 127 -19.07 19.26 13.02
CA LYS A 127 -19.88 19.51 11.82
C LYS A 127 -18.93 19.97 10.70
N LEU A 128 -18.98 19.32 9.55
CA LEU A 128 -18.20 19.73 8.38
C LEU A 128 -19.07 20.67 7.52
N GLU A 129 -18.61 21.90 7.29
CA GLU A 129 -19.20 22.87 6.33
C GLU A 129 -18.53 22.77 4.96
#